data_AF-A0A7Z8VKA2-F1
#
_entry.id   AF-A0A7Z8VKA2-F1
#
_cell.length_a   1.000
_cell.length_b   1.000
_cell.length_c   1.000
_cell.angle_alpha   90.00
_cell.angle_beta   90.00
_cell.angle_gamma   90.00
#
_symmetry.space_group_name_H-M   'P 1'
#
loop_
_entity.id
_entity.type
_entity.pdbx_description
1 polymer ?
#
loop_
_entity_poly.entity_id
_entity_poly.type
_entity_poly.pdbx_seq_one_letter_code
_entity_poly.pdbx_strand_id
1 'polypeptide(L)'
;NHTFNSYSKNTGLTKYDKEKYQQALTANQKLVDAEKAKMHANAAIAAKDEFNKLSNTGNSDYLVNKQVEGIGVKYGRRFIAVPIHGIDNDLRGIQKIFNDGSKRFTTGAKIKGGFHLLGKINPDGAIHFAEGYSTAATAHQAINQATVVCFNAGNLSPVIAEFRKKYPDNKFVICADNDQFGEVNTGLVKATEAAAKHTCSIALPVFKDLSSKPTDFNDLQL
;
A
#
# COMPACT_ATOMS: atom_id res chain seq x y z
N ASN A 1 -4.91 -32.87 -49.22
CA ASN A 1 -5.71 -31.64 -49.13
C ASN A 1 -6.91 -31.88 -48.23
N HIS A 2 -6.82 -31.54 -46.95
CA HIS A 2 -7.96 -31.62 -46.03
C HIS A 2 -8.57 -30.23 -45.87
N THR A 3 -9.83 -30.10 -46.27
CA THR A 3 -10.65 -28.90 -46.07
C THR A 3 -11.46 -29.04 -44.79
N PHE A 4 -11.32 -28.09 -43.88
CA PHE A 4 -12.19 -27.95 -42.71
C PHE A 4 -13.45 -27.18 -43.13
N ASN A 5 -14.64 -27.75 -42.88
CA ASN A 5 -15.91 -27.04 -42.95
C ASN A 5 -16.27 -26.51 -41.57
N SER A 6 -16.24 -25.20 -41.37
CA SER A 6 -16.86 -24.56 -40.21
C SER A 6 -18.35 -24.34 -40.47
N TYR A 7 -19.21 -25.03 -39.75
CA TYR A 7 -20.63 -24.72 -39.69
C TYR A 7 -20.88 -23.63 -38.64
N SER A 8 -20.70 -22.35 -38.98
CA SER A 8 -21.24 -21.26 -38.16
C SER A 8 -22.67 -20.95 -38.60
N LYS A 9 -23.63 -21.78 -38.16
CA LYS A 9 -24.98 -21.26 -37.96
C LYS A 9 -24.90 -20.33 -36.76
N ASN A 10 -25.38 -19.11 -36.95
CA ASN A 10 -25.49 -18.07 -35.94
C ASN A 10 -26.49 -18.48 -34.84
N THR A 11 -26.11 -19.44 -33.99
CA THR A 11 -26.84 -19.79 -32.78
C THR A 11 -26.10 -19.14 -31.62
N GLY A 12 -26.45 -17.90 -31.31
CA GLY A 12 -26.05 -17.30 -30.04
C GLY A 12 -26.42 -18.25 -28.89
N LEU A 13 -25.61 -18.29 -27.82
CA LEU A 13 -25.82 -19.19 -26.69
C LEU A 13 -27.30 -19.20 -26.30
N THR A 14 -27.88 -20.39 -26.18
CA THR A 14 -29.26 -20.51 -25.69
C THR A 14 -29.36 -19.90 -24.30
N LYS A 15 -30.56 -19.49 -23.89
CA LYS A 15 -30.78 -18.98 -22.53
C LYS A 15 -30.24 -19.94 -21.46
N TYR A 16 -30.42 -21.24 -21.67
CA TYR A 16 -29.90 -22.30 -20.83
C TYR A 16 -28.36 -22.35 -20.78
N ASP A 17 -27.69 -22.22 -21.93
CA ASP A 17 -26.22 -22.20 -21.98
C ASP A 17 -25.63 -20.96 -21.31
N LYS A 18 -26.30 -19.80 -21.46
CA LYS A 18 -25.92 -18.55 -20.76
C LYS A 18 -26.07 -18.70 -19.25
N GLU A 19 -27.16 -19.30 -18.78
CA GLU A 19 -27.40 -19.53 -17.34
C GLU A 19 -26.38 -20.50 -16.75
N LYS A 20 -26.09 -21.63 -17.42
CA LYS A 20 -25.03 -22.56 -17.00
C LYS A 20 -23.66 -21.91 -16.98
N TYR A 21 -23.33 -21.11 -18.00
CA TYR A 21 -22.07 -20.39 -18.06
C TYR A 21 -21.94 -19.37 -16.92
N GLN A 22 -23.00 -18.61 -16.65
CA GLN A 22 -23.02 -17.64 -15.54
C GLN A 22 -22.92 -18.33 -14.17
N GLN A 23 -23.57 -19.49 -13.99
CA GLN A 23 -23.45 -20.30 -12.78
C GLN A 23 -22.02 -20.83 -12.61
N ALA A 24 -21.40 -21.33 -13.68
CA ALA A 24 -20.01 -21.78 -13.65
C ALA A 24 -19.03 -20.64 -13.33
N LEU A 25 -19.20 -19.46 -13.94
CA LEU A 25 -18.41 -18.26 -13.61
C LEU A 25 -18.55 -17.88 -12.15
N THR A 26 -19.79 -17.87 -11.63
CA THR A 26 -20.06 -17.52 -10.23
C THR A 26 -19.47 -18.54 -9.26
N ALA A 27 -19.57 -19.84 -9.57
CA ALA A 27 -18.99 -20.90 -8.75
C ALA A 27 -17.45 -20.83 -8.76
N ASN A 28 -16.84 -20.66 -9.93
CA ASN A 28 -15.38 -20.49 -10.05
C ASN A 28 -14.89 -19.25 -9.31
N GLN A 29 -15.60 -18.13 -9.42
CA GLN A 29 -15.27 -16.91 -8.69
C GLN A 29 -15.31 -17.14 -7.17
N LYS A 30 -16.35 -17.82 -6.66
CA LYS A 30 -16.44 -18.17 -5.23
C LYS A 30 -15.30 -19.06 -4.77
N LEU A 31 -14.87 -20.03 -5.59
CA LEU A 31 -13.74 -20.89 -5.26
C LEU A 31 -12.43 -20.09 -5.18
N VAL A 32 -12.16 -19.25 -6.19
CA VAL A 32 -10.98 -18.36 -6.21
C VAL A 32 -10.98 -17.40 -5.01
N ASP A 33 -12.14 -16.82 -4.68
CA ASP A 33 -12.27 -15.91 -3.53
C ASP A 33 -12.04 -16.63 -2.20
N ALA A 34 -12.55 -17.86 -2.06
CA ALA A 34 -12.34 -18.69 -0.87
C ALA A 34 -10.87 -19.11 -0.72
N GLU A 35 -10.21 -19.52 -1.80
CA GLU A 35 -8.78 -19.85 -1.80
C GLU A 35 -7.92 -18.64 -1.44
N LYS A 36 -8.25 -17.48 -2.02
CA LYS A 36 -7.59 -16.21 -1.72
C LYS A 36 -7.80 -15.78 -0.27
N ALA A 37 -9.01 -15.94 0.27
CA ALA A 37 -9.31 -15.67 1.67
C ALA A 37 -8.50 -16.57 2.61
N LYS A 38 -8.40 -17.87 2.29
CA LYS A 38 -7.58 -18.83 3.05
C LYS A 38 -6.11 -18.47 3.01
N MET A 39 -5.58 -18.10 1.84
CA MET A 39 -4.21 -17.64 1.68
C MET A 39 -3.94 -16.39 2.54
N HIS A 40 -4.83 -15.40 2.51
CA HIS A 40 -4.70 -14.19 3.33
C HIS A 40 -4.74 -14.49 4.83
N ALA A 41 -5.62 -15.38 5.26
CA ALA A 41 -5.70 -15.80 6.67
C ALA A 41 -4.40 -16.48 7.13
N ASN A 42 -3.86 -17.40 6.32
CA ASN A 42 -2.61 -18.08 6.63
C ASN A 42 -1.42 -17.10 6.69
N ALA A 43 -1.38 -16.14 5.75
CA ALA A 43 -0.34 -15.10 5.74
C ALA A 43 -0.42 -14.19 6.98
N ALA A 44 -1.63 -13.84 7.42
CA ALA A 44 -1.84 -13.04 8.63
C ALA A 44 -1.36 -13.79 9.89
N ILE A 45 -1.66 -15.10 10.00
CA ILE A 45 -1.18 -15.95 11.11
C ILE A 45 0.35 -15.99 11.12
N ALA A 46 0.97 -16.33 9.99
CA ALA A 46 2.42 -16.40 9.88
C ALA A 46 3.10 -15.05 10.17
N ALA A 47 2.51 -13.95 9.69
CA ALA A 47 2.99 -12.60 9.97
C ALA A 47 2.89 -12.27 11.46
N LYS A 48 1.80 -12.62 12.13
CA LYS A 48 1.63 -12.38 13.57
C LYS A 48 2.65 -13.16 14.39
N ASP A 49 2.86 -14.43 14.06
CA ASP A 49 3.85 -15.28 14.72
C ASP A 49 5.28 -14.75 14.54
N GLU A 50 5.62 -14.29 13.34
CA GLU A 50 6.90 -13.66 13.08
C GLU A 50 7.02 -12.33 13.85
N PHE A 51 6.05 -11.43 13.70
CA PHE A 51 6.09 -10.09 14.30
C PHE A 51 6.24 -10.15 15.83
N ASN A 52 5.57 -11.10 16.48
CA ASN A 52 5.63 -11.26 17.94
C ASN A 52 7.01 -11.67 18.45
N LYS A 53 7.82 -12.34 17.63
CA LYS A 53 9.18 -12.77 17.98
C LYS A 53 10.24 -11.69 17.77
N LEU A 54 9.92 -10.63 17.02
CA LEU A 54 10.85 -9.54 16.72
C LEU A 54 10.97 -8.57 17.90
N SER A 55 12.14 -7.93 18.01
CA SER A 55 12.43 -6.97 19.08
C SER A 55 11.74 -5.63 18.83
N ASN A 56 11.33 -4.94 19.90
CA ASN A 56 10.85 -3.55 19.80
C ASN A 56 12.00 -2.54 19.68
N THR A 57 13.23 -2.96 19.92
CA THR A 57 14.44 -2.13 19.83
C THR A 57 15.48 -2.79 18.95
N GLY A 58 16.29 -1.97 18.27
CA GLY A 58 17.37 -2.44 17.41
C GLY A 58 17.93 -1.31 16.55
N ASN A 59 18.87 -1.67 15.69
CA ASN A 59 19.52 -0.75 14.76
C ASN A 59 19.12 -1.09 13.32
N SER A 60 19.08 -0.07 12.45
CA SER A 60 18.83 -0.25 11.03
C SER A 60 19.60 0.77 10.21
N ASP A 61 20.52 0.29 9.37
CA ASP A 61 21.28 1.15 8.46
C ASP A 61 20.32 1.86 7.48
N TYR A 62 19.21 1.23 7.11
CA TYR A 62 18.17 1.85 6.29
C TYR A 62 17.58 3.09 6.95
N LEU A 63 17.17 3.00 8.22
CA LEU A 63 16.60 4.13 8.96
C LEU A 63 17.63 5.26 9.13
N VAL A 64 18.88 4.91 9.45
CA VAL A 64 19.99 5.87 9.59
C VAL A 64 20.26 6.58 8.26
N ASN A 65 20.40 5.83 7.16
CA ASN A 65 20.66 6.40 5.85
C ASN A 65 19.52 7.27 5.33
N LYS A 66 18.27 6.92 5.69
CA LYS A 66 17.09 7.72 5.37
C LYS A 66 16.79 8.83 6.38
N GLN A 67 17.58 8.94 7.46
CA GLN A 67 17.44 9.94 8.54
C GLN A 67 16.03 9.95 9.18
N VAL A 68 15.40 8.78 9.29
CA VAL A 68 14.04 8.64 9.82
C VAL A 68 13.97 7.73 11.04
N GLU A 69 13.00 7.99 11.91
CA GLU A 69 12.76 7.18 13.10
C GLU A 69 12.02 5.87 12.80
N GLY A 70 12.33 4.83 13.59
CA GLY A 70 11.61 3.55 13.59
C GLY A 70 10.31 3.59 14.38
N ILE A 71 9.33 4.36 13.93
CA ILE A 71 8.01 4.51 14.55
C ILE A 71 7.11 3.29 14.27
N GLY A 72 6.73 2.58 15.34
CA GLY A 72 5.79 1.46 15.28
C GLY A 72 6.30 0.23 14.51
N VAL A 73 7.61 0.13 14.30
CA VAL A 73 8.26 -1.02 13.66
C VAL A 73 8.87 -1.95 14.69
N LYS A 74 9.22 -3.16 14.25
CA LYS A 74 10.06 -4.08 15.01
C LYS A 74 11.36 -4.39 14.29
N TYR A 75 12.36 -4.88 15.02
CA TYR A 75 13.71 -5.06 14.52
C TYR A 75 14.04 -6.55 14.39
N GLY A 76 14.43 -6.93 13.18
CA GLY A 76 15.09 -8.20 12.88
C GLY A 76 16.61 -8.00 12.71
N ARG A 77 17.34 -9.07 12.41
CA ARG A 77 18.82 -9.03 12.34
C ARG A 77 19.38 -8.04 11.31
N ARG A 78 18.71 -7.86 10.16
CA ARG A 78 19.16 -7.00 9.04
C ARG A 78 18.02 -6.23 8.37
N PHE A 79 16.91 -6.08 9.08
CA PHE A 79 15.72 -5.42 8.55
C PHE A 79 14.86 -4.83 9.67
N ILE A 80 14.08 -3.82 9.32
CA ILE A 80 12.91 -3.40 10.09
C ILE A 80 11.65 -4.08 9.54
N ALA A 81 10.75 -4.46 10.43
CA ALA A 81 9.44 -5.01 10.13
C ALA A 81 8.39 -3.93 10.34
N VAL A 82 7.82 -3.45 9.23
CA VAL A 82 6.68 -2.53 9.21
C VAL A 82 5.40 -3.36 9.18
N PRO A 83 4.54 -3.32 10.22
CA PRO A 83 3.33 -4.12 10.24
C PRO A 83 2.28 -3.58 9.27
N ILE A 84 1.49 -4.47 8.69
CA ILE A 84 0.42 -4.14 7.74
C ILE A 84 -0.90 -4.38 8.44
N HIS A 85 -1.56 -3.32 8.87
CA HIS A 85 -2.85 -3.40 9.55
C HIS A 85 -4.00 -3.11 8.59
N GLY A 86 -5.15 -3.70 8.86
CA GLY A 86 -6.42 -3.24 8.33
C GLY A 86 -7.02 -2.06 9.12
N ILE A 87 -8.15 -1.55 8.63
CA ILE A 87 -8.86 -0.42 9.24
C ILE A 87 -9.36 -0.72 10.66
N ASP A 88 -9.55 -2.00 10.98
CA ASP A 88 -9.94 -2.52 12.30
C ASP A 88 -8.72 -2.95 13.14
N ASN A 89 -7.52 -2.53 12.74
CA ASN A 89 -6.25 -2.82 13.41
C ASN A 89 -5.88 -4.32 13.41
N ASP A 90 -6.42 -5.10 12.47
CA ASP A 90 -6.04 -6.50 12.26
C ASP A 90 -4.70 -6.60 11.52
N LEU A 91 -3.71 -7.31 12.08
CA LEU A 91 -2.42 -7.52 11.42
C LEU A 91 -2.58 -8.52 10.26
N ARG A 92 -2.36 -8.06 9.03
CA ARG A 92 -2.53 -8.82 7.77
C ARG A 92 -1.21 -9.32 7.17
N GLY A 93 -0.09 -8.74 7.59
CA GLY A 93 1.22 -8.98 7.00
C GLY A 93 2.30 -8.10 7.61
N ILE A 94 3.53 -8.28 7.14
CA ILE A 94 4.67 -7.40 7.44
C ILE A 94 5.32 -7.01 6.11
N GLN A 95 5.77 -5.76 5.99
CA GLN A 95 6.80 -5.38 5.03
C GLN A 95 8.15 -5.34 5.75
N LYS A 96 9.07 -6.21 5.33
CA LYS A 96 10.47 -6.16 5.76
C LYS A 96 11.21 -5.18 4.88
N ILE A 97 11.91 -4.22 5.48
CA ILE A 97 12.80 -3.31 4.79
C ILE A 97 14.22 -3.61 5.29
N PHE A 98 15.06 -4.15 4.40
CA PHE A 98 16.42 -4.54 4.72
C PHE A 98 17.34 -3.33 4.73
N ASN A 99 18.52 -3.49 5.34
CA ASN A 99 19.53 -2.42 5.43
C ASN A 99 20.00 -1.88 4.06
N ASP A 100 19.88 -2.68 3.01
CA ASP A 100 20.16 -2.28 1.62
C ASP A 100 18.99 -1.55 0.93
N GLY A 101 17.89 -1.31 1.65
CA GLY A 101 16.68 -0.69 1.14
C GLY A 101 15.74 -1.64 0.38
N SER A 102 16.12 -2.89 0.16
CA SER A 102 15.24 -3.87 -0.46
C SER A 102 14.02 -4.15 0.43
N LYS A 103 12.85 -4.33 -0.20
CA LYS A 103 11.57 -4.49 0.50
C LYS A 103 10.94 -5.83 0.16
N ARG A 104 10.42 -6.55 1.16
CA ARG A 104 9.72 -7.83 0.97
C ARG A 104 8.47 -7.88 1.83
N PHE A 105 7.35 -8.21 1.21
CA PHE A 105 6.11 -8.46 1.92
C PHE A 105 6.01 -9.92 2.38
N THR A 106 5.25 -10.18 3.43
CA THR A 106 4.76 -11.54 3.73
C THR A 106 4.02 -12.10 2.51
N THR A 107 4.47 -13.25 2.00
CA THR A 107 3.83 -13.91 0.87
C THR A 107 2.37 -14.21 1.18
N GLY A 108 1.47 -13.86 0.24
CA GLY A 108 0.03 -14.07 0.40
C GLY A 108 -0.68 -13.06 1.29
N ALA A 109 0.01 -12.06 1.86
CA ALA A 109 -0.64 -11.04 2.68
C ALA A 109 -1.61 -10.17 1.87
N LYS A 110 -2.69 -9.72 2.53
CA LYS A 110 -3.66 -8.79 1.95
C LYS A 110 -3.16 -7.35 2.06
N ILE A 111 -2.36 -6.92 1.08
CA ILE A 111 -1.78 -5.56 1.05
C ILE A 111 -2.82 -4.50 0.69
N LYS A 112 -3.75 -4.81 -0.21
CA LYS A 112 -4.78 -3.86 -0.68
C LYS A 112 -5.63 -3.36 0.50
N GLY A 113 -5.62 -2.06 0.73
CA GLY A 113 -6.29 -1.40 1.87
C GLY A 113 -5.63 -1.67 3.22
N GLY A 114 -4.45 -2.31 3.24
CA GLY A 114 -3.60 -2.42 4.42
C GLY A 114 -2.65 -1.23 4.52
N PHE A 115 -2.34 -0.81 5.75
CA PHE A 115 -1.52 0.37 6.03
C PHE A 115 -0.69 0.21 7.31
N HIS A 116 0.23 1.15 7.53
CA HIS A 116 0.86 1.37 8.84
C HIS A 116 0.62 2.81 9.29
N LEU A 117 0.23 3.02 10.54
CA LEU A 117 -0.06 4.35 11.08
C LEU A 117 1.11 4.83 11.94
N LEU A 118 1.60 6.03 11.64
CA LEU A 118 2.58 6.76 12.44
C LEU A 118 1.84 7.81 13.27
N GLY A 119 2.07 7.79 14.58
CA GLY A 119 1.39 8.68 15.53
C GLY A 119 -0.05 8.31 15.84
N LYS A 120 -0.83 9.29 16.29
CA LYS A 120 -2.24 9.14 16.67
C LYS A 120 -3.11 10.07 15.82
N ILE A 121 -4.27 9.57 15.40
CA ILE A 121 -5.25 10.37 14.67
C ILE A 121 -5.92 11.32 15.66
N ASN A 122 -5.84 12.61 15.36
CA ASN A 122 -6.56 13.66 16.05
C ASN A 122 -7.85 13.96 15.26
N PRO A 123 -9.05 13.95 15.88
CA PRO A 123 -10.30 14.33 15.21
C PRO A 123 -10.23 15.66 14.47
N ASP A 124 -9.53 16.65 15.02
CA ASP A 124 -9.41 17.99 14.44
C ASP A 124 -8.16 18.15 13.53
N GLY A 125 -7.33 17.10 13.46
CA GLY A 125 -6.09 17.09 12.70
C GLY A 125 -6.25 16.61 11.26
N ALA A 126 -5.26 16.88 10.41
CA ALA A 126 -5.16 16.24 9.11
C ALA A 126 -4.54 14.84 9.23
N ILE A 127 -4.98 13.93 8.37
CA ILE A 127 -4.37 12.62 8.18
C ILE A 127 -3.58 12.67 6.88
N HIS A 128 -2.30 12.37 6.99
CA HIS A 128 -1.37 12.36 5.86
C HIS A 128 -1.22 10.93 5.33
N PHE A 129 -1.02 10.78 4.03
CA PHE A 129 -0.84 9.49 3.37
C PHE A 129 0.41 9.56 2.50
N ALA A 130 1.31 8.59 2.67
CA ALA A 130 2.50 8.47 1.85
C ALA A 130 2.66 7.04 1.34
N GLU A 131 3.34 6.88 0.21
CA GLU A 131 3.55 5.55 -0.38
C GLU A 131 4.50 4.70 0.45
N GLY A 132 5.68 5.25 0.76
CA GLY A 132 6.75 4.56 1.45
C GLY A 132 6.82 4.88 2.94
N TYR A 133 7.48 3.99 3.69
CA TYR A 133 7.73 4.20 5.12
C TYR A 133 8.58 5.44 5.38
N SER A 134 9.69 5.63 4.64
CA SER A 134 10.58 6.77 4.86
C SER A 134 9.87 8.09 4.58
N THR A 135 9.20 8.23 3.44
CA THR A 135 8.38 9.41 3.12
C THR A 135 7.35 9.71 4.22
N ALA A 136 6.66 8.68 4.73
CA ALA A 136 5.70 8.83 5.81
C ALA A 136 6.37 9.30 7.12
N ALA A 137 7.50 8.69 7.49
CA ALA A 137 8.23 9.00 8.72
C ALA A 137 8.80 10.42 8.67
N THR A 138 9.38 10.83 7.55
CA THR A 138 9.83 12.20 7.31
C THR A 138 8.69 13.21 7.43
N ALA A 139 7.56 12.97 6.77
CA ALA A 139 6.40 13.86 6.88
C ALA A 139 5.87 13.90 8.33
N HIS A 140 5.83 12.76 9.02
CA HIS A 140 5.43 12.70 10.42
C HIS A 140 6.36 13.51 11.33
N GLN A 141 7.68 13.34 11.18
CA GLN A 141 8.69 14.08 11.96
C GLN A 141 8.61 15.59 11.72
N ALA A 142 8.31 16.01 10.49
CA ALA A 142 8.21 17.44 10.14
C ALA A 142 6.89 18.09 10.60
N ILE A 143 5.77 17.38 10.48
CA ILE A 143 4.42 17.95 10.67
C ILE A 143 3.85 17.62 12.06
N ASN A 144 4.35 16.56 12.71
CA ASN A 144 3.87 16.02 13.98
C ASN A 144 2.35 15.70 13.95
N GLN A 145 1.87 15.17 12.84
CA GLN A 145 0.48 14.72 12.65
C GLN A 145 0.42 13.27 12.17
N ALA A 146 -0.75 12.65 12.27
CA ALA A 146 -0.94 11.26 11.84
C ALA A 146 -0.54 11.08 10.37
N THR A 147 0.35 10.12 10.11
CA THR A 147 0.80 9.79 8.76
C THR A 147 0.66 8.30 8.49
N VAL A 148 0.10 7.95 7.35
CA VAL A 148 -0.29 6.60 6.96
C VAL A 148 0.61 6.13 5.83
N VAL A 149 1.35 5.04 6.08
CA VAL A 149 2.12 4.31 5.07
C VAL A 149 1.17 3.45 4.25
N CYS A 150 1.11 3.69 2.94
CA CYS A 150 0.27 2.94 2.01
C CYS A 150 1.01 1.80 1.31
N PHE A 151 2.32 1.67 1.52
CA PHE A 151 3.23 0.66 0.97
C PHE A 151 3.54 0.74 -0.54
N ASN A 152 2.69 1.39 -1.35
CA ASN A 152 2.94 1.71 -2.77
C ASN A 152 1.85 2.66 -3.32
N ALA A 153 2.15 3.35 -4.43
CA ALA A 153 1.24 4.21 -5.19
C ALA A 153 -0.14 3.59 -5.47
N GLY A 154 -0.16 2.33 -5.92
CA GLY A 154 -1.39 1.61 -6.27
C GLY A 154 -2.32 1.34 -5.08
N ASN A 155 -1.81 1.47 -3.86
CA ASN A 155 -2.55 1.23 -2.63
C ASN A 155 -3.01 2.52 -1.93
N LEU A 156 -2.63 3.71 -2.42
CA LEU A 156 -3.14 5.00 -1.92
C LEU A 156 -4.66 5.06 -1.94
N SER A 157 -5.29 4.91 -3.12
CA SER A 157 -6.76 4.99 -3.24
C SER A 157 -7.48 3.95 -2.38
N PRO A 158 -7.10 2.65 -2.36
CA PRO A 158 -7.72 1.67 -1.45
C PRO A 158 -7.62 2.04 0.03
N VAL A 159 -6.47 2.51 0.50
CA VAL A 159 -6.28 2.90 1.91
C VAL A 159 -7.09 4.14 2.25
N ILE A 160 -7.01 5.18 1.41
CA ILE A 160 -7.76 6.43 1.60
C ILE A 160 -9.27 6.17 1.61
N ALA A 161 -9.76 5.25 0.79
CA ALA A 161 -11.18 4.88 0.79
C ALA A 161 -11.63 4.28 2.13
N GLU A 162 -10.81 3.42 2.75
CA GLU A 162 -11.12 2.87 4.09
C GLU A 162 -11.05 3.94 5.17
N PHE A 163 -10.07 4.84 5.10
CA PHE A 163 -9.97 5.96 6.02
C PHE A 163 -11.13 6.95 5.87
N ARG A 164 -11.59 7.25 4.65
CA ARG A 164 -12.71 8.18 4.44
C ARG A 164 -14.00 7.66 5.05
N LYS A 165 -14.21 6.34 5.04
CA LYS A 165 -15.37 5.70 5.71
C LYS A 165 -15.30 5.87 7.23
N LYS A 166 -14.10 5.74 7.82
CA LYS A 166 -13.90 5.74 9.28
C LYS A 166 -13.70 7.14 9.87
N TYR A 167 -13.12 8.05 9.11
CA TYR A 167 -12.74 9.41 9.50
C TYR A 167 -13.28 10.41 8.46
N PRO A 168 -14.61 10.54 8.31
CA PRO A 168 -15.21 11.34 7.24
C PRO A 168 -14.86 12.82 7.35
N ASP A 169 -14.73 13.36 8.57
CA ASP A 169 -14.55 14.78 8.84
C ASP A 169 -13.09 15.24 8.80
N ASN A 170 -12.14 14.31 8.86
CA ASN A 170 -10.72 14.64 8.81
C ASN A 170 -10.30 15.13 7.41
N LYS A 171 -9.41 16.12 7.39
CA LYS A 171 -8.73 16.55 6.17
C LYS A 171 -7.69 15.51 5.78
N PHE A 172 -7.65 15.15 4.50
CA PHE A 172 -6.69 14.18 3.97
C PHE A 172 -5.68 14.85 3.06
N VAL A 173 -4.40 14.55 3.28
CA VAL A 173 -3.29 15.09 2.51
C VAL A 173 -2.43 13.92 2.00
N ILE A 174 -2.17 13.86 0.71
CA ILE A 174 -1.28 12.86 0.11
C ILE A 174 0.10 13.49 -0.04
N CYS A 175 1.09 12.96 0.69
CA CYS A 175 2.50 13.28 0.52
C CYS A 175 3.04 12.41 -0.61
N ALA A 176 3.06 12.96 -1.83
CA ALA A 176 3.46 12.23 -3.02
C ALA A 176 4.99 12.35 -3.24
N ASP A 177 5.62 11.23 -3.60
CA ASP A 177 6.99 11.26 -4.10
C ASP A 177 6.97 11.96 -5.49
N ASN A 178 7.95 12.82 -5.73
CA ASN A 178 8.11 13.54 -6.97
C ASN A 178 9.12 12.80 -7.86
N ASP A 179 8.66 11.75 -8.56
CA ASP A 179 9.44 10.93 -9.49
C ASP A 179 9.79 11.69 -10.80
N GLN A 180 10.19 12.95 -10.69
CA GLN A 180 10.40 13.89 -11.80
C GLN A 180 11.52 13.48 -12.78
N PHE A 181 12.38 12.53 -12.39
CA PHE A 181 13.47 12.03 -13.22
C PHE A 181 13.19 10.66 -13.86
N GLY A 182 12.03 10.06 -13.59
CA GLY A 182 11.56 8.85 -14.27
C GLY A 182 10.84 9.18 -15.58
N GLU A 183 10.66 8.17 -16.46
CA GLU A 183 9.87 8.34 -17.69
C GLU A 183 8.41 8.73 -17.42
N VAL A 184 7.87 8.26 -16.28
CA VAL A 184 6.52 8.58 -15.80
C VAL A 184 6.59 8.88 -14.32
N ASN A 185 6.05 10.04 -13.91
CA ASN A 185 5.92 10.40 -12.51
C ASN A 185 4.74 9.64 -11.87
N THR A 186 4.94 8.34 -11.62
CA THR A 186 3.89 7.43 -11.18
C THR A 186 3.34 7.84 -9.82
N GLY A 187 4.20 8.30 -8.91
CA GLY A 187 3.77 8.82 -7.61
C GLY A 187 2.79 9.98 -7.73
N LEU A 188 3.13 11.02 -8.51
CA LEU A 188 2.23 12.15 -8.73
C LEU A 188 0.93 11.76 -9.45
N VAL A 189 1.00 10.89 -10.46
CA VAL A 189 -0.19 10.43 -11.20
C VAL A 189 -1.16 9.72 -10.26
N LYS A 190 -0.68 8.76 -9.46
CA LYS A 190 -1.53 7.98 -8.55
C LYS A 190 -2.03 8.83 -7.39
N ALA A 191 -1.22 9.75 -6.87
CA ALA A 191 -1.66 10.74 -5.89
C ALA A 191 -2.78 11.62 -6.45
N THR A 192 -2.65 12.11 -7.68
CA THR A 192 -3.67 12.94 -8.36
C THR A 192 -4.97 12.18 -8.56
N GLU A 193 -4.92 10.94 -9.06
CA GLU A 193 -6.09 10.08 -9.20
C GLU A 193 -6.80 9.86 -7.85
N ALA A 194 -6.04 9.56 -6.79
CA ALA A 194 -6.59 9.33 -5.46
C ALA A 194 -7.16 10.61 -4.83
N ALA A 195 -6.48 11.75 -4.99
CA ALA A 195 -6.91 13.04 -4.49
C ALA A 195 -8.23 13.49 -5.11
N ALA A 196 -8.36 13.37 -6.44
CA ALA A 196 -9.59 13.68 -7.16
C ALA A 196 -10.74 12.77 -6.70
N LYS A 197 -10.47 11.48 -6.51
CA LYS A 197 -11.49 10.49 -6.13
C LYS A 197 -11.99 10.65 -4.70
N HIS A 198 -11.12 11.04 -3.77
CA HIS A 198 -11.41 11.02 -2.32
C HIS A 198 -11.40 12.39 -1.65
N THR A 199 -11.33 13.46 -2.46
CA THR A 199 -11.27 14.85 -2.00
C THR A 199 -10.12 15.04 -1.01
N CYS A 200 -8.89 14.85 -1.50
CA CYS A 200 -7.66 15.04 -0.73
C CYS A 200 -6.84 16.19 -1.32
N SER A 201 -6.04 16.85 -0.48
CA SER A 201 -4.97 17.72 -0.96
C SER A 201 -3.72 16.90 -1.29
N ILE A 202 -2.83 17.44 -2.11
CA ILE A 202 -1.52 16.84 -2.39
C ILE A 202 -0.43 17.78 -1.87
N ALA A 203 0.55 17.23 -1.18
CA ALA A 203 1.79 17.88 -0.82
C ALA A 203 2.93 17.26 -1.64
N LEU A 204 3.71 18.11 -2.30
CA LEU A 204 4.91 17.72 -3.04
C LEU A 204 6.15 18.35 -2.39
N PRO A 205 7.28 17.63 -2.35
CA PRO A 205 8.52 18.22 -1.92
C PRO A 205 9.02 19.22 -2.98
N VAL A 206 9.45 20.40 -2.52
CA VAL A 206 10.05 21.44 -3.37
C VAL A 206 11.53 21.53 -3.05
N PHE A 207 12.37 21.15 -4.00
CA PHE A 207 13.83 21.14 -3.83
C PHE A 207 14.44 22.41 -4.42
N LYS A 208 15.37 23.03 -3.68
CA LYS A 208 16.13 24.20 -4.15
C LYS A 208 17.33 23.80 -5.00
N ASP A 209 17.99 22.71 -4.64
CA ASP A 209 19.07 22.10 -5.41
C ASP A 209 18.56 20.81 -6.06
N LEU A 210 18.80 20.67 -7.37
CA LEU A 210 18.41 19.51 -8.17
C LEU A 210 19.62 18.66 -8.58
N SER A 211 20.84 19.03 -8.17
CA SER A 211 22.09 18.38 -8.56
C SER A 211 22.16 16.90 -8.17
N SER A 212 21.58 16.53 -7.03
CA SER A 212 21.47 15.16 -6.53
C SER A 212 20.31 14.36 -7.13
N LYS A 213 19.50 14.99 -8.00
CA LYS A 213 18.25 14.46 -8.54
C LYS A 213 17.27 14.00 -7.43
N PRO A 214 16.88 14.90 -6.52
CA PRO A 214 16.01 14.57 -5.41
C PRO A 214 14.58 14.29 -5.88
N THR A 215 13.98 13.24 -5.34
CA THR A 215 12.65 12.76 -5.73
C THR A 215 11.68 12.70 -4.57
N ASP A 216 12.13 12.41 -3.35
CA ASP A 216 11.22 12.08 -2.25
C ASP A 216 11.34 13.06 -1.07
N PHE A 217 10.38 13.01 -0.13
CA PHE A 217 10.39 13.90 1.03
C PHE A 217 11.66 13.76 1.90
N ASN A 218 12.34 12.61 1.88
CA ASN A 218 13.56 12.41 2.65
C ASN A 218 14.71 13.24 2.07
N ASP A 219 14.70 13.51 0.76
CA ASP A 219 15.69 14.36 0.10
C ASP A 219 15.56 15.85 0.50
N LEU A 220 14.48 16.25 1.20
CA LEU A 220 14.38 17.60 1.77
C LEU A 220 15.26 17.81 3.02
N GLN A 221 15.73 16.72 3.63
CA GLN A 221 16.54 16.76 4.85
C GLN A 221 18.05 16.66 4.58
N LEU A 222 18.43 16.32 3.34
CA LEU A 222 19.82 16.19 2.87
C LEU A 222 20.36 17.53 2.35
#